data_AF-X1HWY1-F1
#
_entry.id   AF-X1HWY1-F1
#
_cell.length_a   1.000
_cell.length_b   1.000
_cell.length_c   1.000
_cell.angle_alpha   90.00
_cell.angle_beta   90.00
_cell.angle_gamma   90.00
#
_symmetry.space_group_name_H-M   'P 1'
#
loop_
_entity.id
_entity.type
_entity.pdbx_description
1 polymer ?
#
loop_
_entity_poly.entity_id
_entity_poly.type
_entity_poly.pdbx_seq_one_letter_code
_entity_poly.pdbx_strand_id
1 'polypeptide(L)' 'MYAYIVRRLLLIIPTVFGIMLINFFVIQIVPGGPVEQMIAQLSGVAVEATARFSAAGETANIQQE' A
#
# COMPACT_ATOMS: atom_id res chain seq x y z
N MET A 1 -32.11 25.97 -14.62
CA MET A 1 -30.65 26.11 -14.42
C MET A 1 -30.16 25.32 -13.19
N TYR A 2 -30.65 25.58 -11.97
CA TYR A 2 -30.22 24.87 -10.74
C TYR A 2 -30.39 23.34 -10.81
N ALA A 3 -31.53 22.87 -11.33
CA ALA A 3 -31.80 21.44 -11.53
C ALA A 3 -30.80 20.73 -12.45
N TYR A 4 -30.21 21.44 -13.43
CA TYR A 4 -29.21 20.87 -14.34
C TYR A 4 -27.85 20.71 -13.66
N ILE A 5 -27.47 21.69 -12.84
CA ILE A 5 -26.23 21.65 -12.06
C ILE A 5 -26.30 20.49 -11.04
N VAL A 6 -27.41 20.37 -10.30
CA VAL A 6 -27.62 19.26 -9.36
C VAL A 6 -27.58 17.91 -10.08
N ARG A 7 -28.20 17.79 -11.27
CA ARG A 7 -28.13 16.56 -12.08
C ARG A 7 -26.70 16.23 -12.47
N ARG A 8 -25.90 17.24 -12.83
CA ARG A 8 -24.49 17.07 -13.19
C ARG A 8 -23.65 16.63 -12.00
N LEU A 9 -23.88 17.17 -10.80
CA LEU A 9 -23.21 16.72 -9.57
C LEU A 9 -23.63 15.30 -9.18
N LEU A 10 -24.92 14.97 -9.27
CA LEU A 10 -25.42 13.62 -8.98
C LEU A 10 -24.87 12.57 -9.95
N LEU A 11 -24.56 12.94 -11.19
CA LEU A 11 -23.96 12.05 -12.19
C LEU A 11 -22.44 11.82 -12.00
N ILE A 12 -21.76 12.64 -11.21
CA ILE A 12 -20.33 12.39 -10.87
C ILE A 12 -20.21 11.15 -9.99
N ILE A 13 -21.10 11.00 -9.00
CA ILE A 13 -21.11 9.86 -8.07
C ILE A 13 -21.13 8.51 -8.81
N PRO A 14 -22.08 8.21 -9.73
CA PRO A 14 -22.10 6.95 -10.45
C PRO A 14 -20.90 6.78 -11.39
N THR A 15 -20.33 7.88 -11.91
CA THR A 15 -19.12 7.81 -12.74
C THR A 15 -17.91 7.37 -11.90
N VAL A 16 -17.72 8.00 -10.74
CA VAL A 16 -16.64 7.65 -9.80
C VAL A 16 -16.86 6.24 -9.25
N PHE A 17 -18.09 5.88 -8.91
CA PHE A 17 -18.42 4.53 -8.46
C PHE A 17 -18.12 3.47 -9.52
N GLY A 18 -18.49 3.73 -10.78
CA GLY A 18 -18.21 2.83 -11.90
C GLY A 18 -16.71 2.58 -12.10
N ILE A 19 -15.89 3.63 -12.14
CA ILE A 19 -14.43 3.47 -12.29
C ILE A 19 -13.80 2.76 -11.08
N MET A 20 -14.29 3.03 -9.87
CA MET A 20 -13.82 2.39 -8.65
C MET A 20 -14.12 0.90 -8.65
N LEU A 21 -15.33 0.51 -9.08
CA LEU A 21 -15.74 -0.89 -9.24
C LEU A 21 -14.87 -1.62 -10.27
N ILE A 22 -14.67 -1.02 -11.44
CA ILE A 22 -13.82 -1.61 -12.49
C ILE A 22 -12.40 -1.80 -11.95
N ASN A 23 -11.81 -0.77 -11.34
CA ASN A 23 -10.47 -0.85 -10.75
C ASN A 23 -10.39 -1.94 -9.66
N PHE A 24 -11.41 -2.03 -8.80
CA PHE A 24 -11.52 -3.07 -7.78
C PHE A 24 -11.52 -4.49 -8.37
N PHE A 25 -12.25 -4.72 -9.46
CA PHE A 25 -12.23 -6.00 -10.16
C PHE A 25 -10.87 -6.29 -10.80
N VAL A 26 -10.25 -5.29 -11.43
CA VAL A 26 -8.92 -5.43 -12.05
C VAL A 26 -7.86 -5.82 -11.01
N ILE A 27 -7.84 -5.14 -9.86
CA ILE A 27 -6.87 -5.43 -8.79
C ILE A 27 -7.05 -6.85 -8.23
N GLN A 28 -8.28 -7.34 -8.09
CA GLN A 28 -8.55 -8.70 -7.58
C GLN A 28 -8.11 -9.82 -8.51
N ILE A 29 -8.02 -9.55 -9.82
CA ILE A 29 -7.59 -10.54 -10.80
C ILE A 29 -6.06 -10.67 -10.83
N VAL A 30 -5.32 -9.67 -10.34
CA VAL A 30 -3.85 -9.73 -10.23
C VAL A 30 -3.45 -10.60 -9.04
N PRO A 31 -2.84 -11.79 -9.23
CA PRO A 31 -2.38 -12.63 -8.14
C PRO A 31 -1.19 -11.98 -7.41
N GLY A 32 -1.25 -11.92 -6.07
CA GLY A 32 -0.20 -11.31 -5.21
C GLY A 32 -0.35 -9.80 -5.08
N GLY A 33 -1.45 -9.36 -4.47
CA GLY A 33 -1.96 -8.00 -4.56
C GLY A 33 -0.89 -6.91 -4.37
N PRO A 34 -0.99 -5.76 -5.06
CA PRO A 34 0.01 -4.68 -4.98
C PRO A 34 0.27 -4.22 -3.54
N VAL A 35 -0.73 -4.37 -2.66
CA VAL A 35 -0.61 -4.09 -1.22
C VAL A 35 0.30 -5.08 -0.50
N GLU A 36 0.24 -6.38 -0.83
CA GLU A 36 1.11 -7.41 -0.23
C GLU A 36 2.57 -7.22 -0.65
N GLN A 37 2.82 -6.87 -1.91
CA GLN A 37 4.16 -6.54 -2.39
C GLN A 37 4.71 -5.27 -1.75
N MET A 38 3.85 -4.26 -1.53
CA MET A 38 4.24 -3.03 -0.85
C MET A 38 4.55 -3.31 0.63
N ILE A 39 3.72 -4.07 1.33
CA ILE A 39 3.97 -4.47 2.73
C ILE A 39 5.24 -5.33 2.83
N ALA A 40 5.49 -6.25 1.90
CA ALA A 40 6.71 -7.05 1.88
C ALA A 40 7.98 -6.20 1.70
N GLN A 41 7.91 -5.16 0.85
CA GLN A 41 9.01 -4.19 0.70
C GLN A 41 9.23 -3.37 1.99
N LEU A 42 8.17 -2.87 2.62
CA LEU A 42 8.28 -2.12 3.88
C LEU A 42 8.77 -3.01 5.05
N SER A 43 8.28 -4.26 5.13
CA SER A 43 8.65 -5.23 6.16
C SER A 43 10.09 -5.73 5.99
N GLY A 44 10.52 -6.01 4.75
CA GLY A 44 11.90 -6.42 4.45
C GLY A 44 12.93 -5.36 4.82
N VAL A 45 12.64 -4.09 4.57
CA VAL A 45 13.52 -2.96 4.94
C VAL A 45 13.65 -2.81 6.47
N ALA A 46 12.55 -3.02 7.21
CA ALA A 46 12.57 -2.97 8.67
C ALA A 46 13.38 -4.12 9.29
N VAL A 47 13.21 -5.34 8.76
CA VAL A 47 13.97 -6.52 9.22
C VAL A 47 15.46 -6.37 8.93
N GLU A 48 15.84 -5.82 7.77
CA GLU A 48 17.24 -5.57 7.42
C GLU A 48 17.90 -4.53 8.34
N ALA A 49 17.21 -3.43 8.65
CA ALA A 49 17.71 -2.43 9.58
C ALA A 49 17.89 -2.98 11.00
N THR A 50 16.93 -3.78 11.49
CA THR A 50 17.03 -4.45 12.80
C THR A 50 18.14 -5.51 12.82
N ALA A 51 18.30 -6.31 11.77
CA ALA A 51 19.34 -7.32 11.66
C ALA A 51 20.75 -6.71 11.68
N ARG A 52 20.96 -5.58 10.97
CA ARG A 52 22.22 -4.83 11.00
C ARG A 52 22.51 -4.24 12.38
N PHE A 53 21.49 -3.73 13.08
CA PHE A 53 21.64 -3.20 14.44
C PHE A 53 21.95 -4.28 15.46
N SER A 54 21.29 -5.44 15.35
CA SER A 54 21.56 -6.61 16.20
C SER A 54 22.96 -7.17 15.98
N ALA A 55 23.41 -7.27 14.72
CA ALA A 55 24.77 -7.71 14.40
C ALA A 55 25.84 -6.72 14.90
N ALA A 56 25.55 -5.42 14.86
CA ALA A 56 26.42 -4.39 15.43
C ALA A 56 26.53 -4.50 16.97
N GLY A 57 25.43 -4.87 17.64
CA GLY A 57 25.43 -5.14 19.10
C GLY A 57 26.20 -6.40 19.49
N GLU A 58 26.07 -7.47 18.70
CA GLU A 58 26.79 -8.74 18.93
C GLU A 58 28.31 -8.54 18.78
N THR A 59 28.74 -7.84 17.74
CA THR A 59 30.17 -7.61 17.45
C THR A 59 30.85 -6.73 18.52
N ALA A 60 30.10 -5.84 19.17
CA ALA A 60 30.61 -5.00 20.26
C ALA A 60 30.85 -5.76 21.57
N ASN A 61 30.15 -6.88 21.78
CA ASN A 61 30.28 -7.70 22.99
C ASN A 61 31.49 -8.66 22.89
N ILE A 62 31.77 -9.19 21.70
CA ILE A 62 32.85 -10.17 21.47
C ILE A 62 34.25 -9.53 21.52
N GLN A 63 34.37 -8.20 21.45
CA GLN A 63 35.65 -7.47 21.58
C GLN A 63 36.03 -7.14 23.03
N GLN A 64 35.19 -7.47 24.01
CA GLN A 64 35.42 -7.16 25.43
C GLN A 64 35.86 -8.36 26.30
N GLU A 65 36.04 -9.55 25.71
CA GLU A 65 36.62 -10.72 26.39
C GLU A 65 38.10 -10.94 26.05
#